data_AF-A0A6N7VXF5-F1
#
_entry.id   AF-A0A6N7VXF5-F1
#
_cell.length_a   1.000
_cell.length_b   1.000
_cell.length_c   1.000
_cell.angle_alpha   90.00
_cell.angle_beta   90.00
_cell.angle_gamma   90.00
#
_symmetry.space_group_name_H-M   'P 1'
#
loop_
_entity.id
_entity.type
_entity.pdbx_description
1 polymer ?
#
loop_
_entity_poly.entity_id
_entity_poly.type
_entity_poly.pdbx_seq_one_letter_code
_entity_poly.pdbx_strand_id
1 'polypeptide(L)'
;MYAAKKTPEEQYQLVLECRRSGLTDRDWCRNNGINPNTFYTWISRLSKKACYAIPEPSISSVPNSRPAQEIVRVDILSEDPLRKSAPQENT
;
A
#
# COMPACT_ATOMS: atom_id res chain seq x y z
N MET A 1 13.46 -6.28 -34.07
CA MET A 1 12.77 -4.97 -33.96
C MET A 1 13.14 -4.41 -32.59
N TYR A 2 14.01 -3.40 -32.51
CA TYR A 2 14.34 -2.81 -31.21
C TYR A 2 13.12 -2.01 -30.75
N ALA A 3 12.47 -2.45 -29.66
CA ALA A 3 11.41 -1.67 -29.03
C ALA A 3 11.93 -0.25 -28.82
N ALA A 4 11.24 0.74 -29.37
CA ALA A 4 11.62 2.14 -29.25
C ALA A 4 11.91 2.44 -27.78
N LYS A 5 13.15 2.85 -27.48
CA LYS A 5 13.56 3.17 -26.11
C LYS A 5 12.72 4.36 -25.65
N LYS A 6 11.75 4.13 -24.77
CA LYS A 6 10.97 5.23 -24.18
C LYS A 6 11.91 6.22 -23.49
N THR A 7 11.68 7.50 -23.70
CA THR A 7 12.40 8.59 -23.07
C THR A 7 12.19 8.59 -21.54
N PRO A 8 13.11 9.17 -20.75
CA PRO A 8 12.94 9.23 -19.30
C PRO A 8 11.65 9.95 -18.87
N GLU A 9 11.21 11.00 -19.58
CA GLU A 9 9.91 11.65 -19.38
C GLU A 9 8.74 10.68 -19.56
N GLU A 10 8.72 9.90 -20.65
CA GLU A 10 7.66 8.91 -20.88
C GLU A 10 7.66 7.81 -19.80
N GLN A 11 8.84 7.37 -19.36
CA GLN A 11 8.96 6.41 -18.27
C GLN A 11 8.36 6.98 -16.98
N TYR A 12 8.60 8.25 -16.68
CA TYR A 12 8.05 8.91 -15.51
C TYR A 12 6.52 9.05 -15.58
N GLN A 13 5.98 9.44 -16.74
CA GLN A 13 4.53 9.50 -16.96
C GLN A 13 3.86 8.15 -16.74
N LEU A 14 4.46 7.06 -17.23
CA LEU A 14 3.97 5.70 -17.02
C LEU A 14 3.99 5.28 -15.55
N VAL A 15 5.03 5.66 -14.80
CA VAL A 15 5.08 5.42 -13.35
C VAL A 15 3.97 6.19 -12.63
N LEU A 16 3.72 7.45 -12.99
CA LEU A 16 2.61 8.23 -12.43
C LEU A 16 1.25 7.62 -12.77
N GLU A 17 1.06 7.15 -13.99
CA GLU A 17 -0.17 6.50 -14.43
C GLU A 17 -0.39 5.17 -13.69
N CYS A 18 0.66 4.37 -13.49
CA CYS A 18 0.63 3.18 -12.65
C CYS A 18 0.14 3.52 -11.24
N ARG A 19 0.67 4.58 -10.63
CA ARG A 19 0.27 5.02 -9.28
C ARG A 19 -1.18 5.53 -9.24
N ARG A 20 -1.59 6.30 -10.25
CA ARG A 20 -2.97 6.81 -10.37
C ARG A 20 -3.98 5.71 -10.65
N SER A 21 -3.58 4.61 -11.28
CA SER A 21 -4.47 3.49 -11.58
C SER A 21 -4.97 2.75 -10.33
N GLY A 22 -4.26 2.85 -9.21
CA GLY A 22 -4.56 2.10 -8.00
C GLY A 22 -4.35 0.58 -8.13
N LEU A 23 -3.82 0.11 -9.26
CA LEU A 23 -3.48 -1.29 -9.49
C LEU A 23 -2.11 -1.61 -8.92
N THR A 24 -1.86 -2.89 -8.68
CA THR A 24 -0.52 -3.38 -8.34
C THR A 24 0.42 -3.21 -9.54
N ASP A 25 1.69 -2.86 -9.30
CA ASP A 25 2.70 -2.66 -10.36
C ASP A 25 2.71 -3.82 -11.39
N ARG A 26 2.56 -5.07 -10.94
CA ARG A 26 2.47 -6.25 -11.82
C ARG A 26 1.24 -6.24 -12.73
N ASP A 27 0.06 -5.91 -12.21
CA ASP A 27 -1.19 -5.94 -12.96
C ASP A 27 -1.23 -4.79 -13.97
N TRP A 28 -0.78 -3.61 -13.56
CA TRP A 28 -0.65 -2.48 -14.46
C TRP A 28 0.36 -2.76 -15.59
N CYS A 29 1.51 -3.36 -15.28
CA CYS A 29 2.48 -3.79 -16.29
C CYS A 29 1.87 -4.79 -17.29
N ARG A 30 1.10 -5.78 -16.81
CA ARG A 30 0.43 -6.76 -17.66
C ARG A 30 -0.59 -6.11 -18.60
N ASN A 31 -1.40 -5.18 -18.08
CA ASN A 31 -2.41 -4.48 -18.86
C ASN A 31 -1.81 -3.55 -19.93
N ASN A 32 -0.69 -2.91 -19.61
CA ASN A 32 0.00 -1.98 -20.50
C ASN A 32 1.02 -2.66 -21.43
N GLY A 33 1.14 -4.00 -21.37
CA GLY A 33 2.12 -4.75 -22.15
C GLY A 33 3.58 -4.40 -21.82
N ILE A 34 3.84 -3.92 -20.60
CA ILE A 34 5.16 -3.55 -20.12
C ILE A 34 5.75 -4.72 -19.35
N ASN A 35 7.01 -5.04 -19.60
CA ASN A 35 7.69 -6.08 -18.83
C ASN A 35 7.99 -5.56 -17.41
N PRO A 36 7.56 -6.24 -16.33
CA PRO A 36 7.76 -5.77 -14.96
C PRO A 36 9.23 -5.50 -14.63
N ASN A 37 10.13 -6.33 -15.16
CA ASN A 37 11.58 -6.15 -14.96
C ASN A 37 12.09 -4.82 -15.54
N THR A 38 11.56 -4.44 -16.70
CA THR A 38 11.89 -3.15 -17.35
C THR A 38 11.30 -1.98 -16.55
N PHE A 39 10.09 -2.14 -16.01
CA PHE A 39 9.45 -1.14 -15.17
C PHE A 39 10.25 -0.83 -13.89
N TYR A 40 10.69 -1.86 -13.16
CA TYR A 40 11.55 -1.66 -11.99
C TYR A 40 12.91 -1.05 -12.35
N THR A 41 13.48 -1.41 -13.51
CA THR A 41 14.69 -0.77 -14.04
C THR A 41 14.50 0.73 -14.28
N TRP A 42 13.34 1.14 -14.81
CA TRP A 42 13.01 2.56 -14.99
C TRP A 42 12.90 3.29 -13.66
N ILE A 43 12.20 2.72 -12.67
CA ILE A 43 12.09 3.30 -11.32
C ILE A 43 13.48 3.53 -10.71
N SER A 44 14.37 2.53 -10.74
CA SER A 44 15.72 2.67 -10.21
C SER A 44 16.55 3.72 -10.95
N ARG A 45 16.36 3.87 -12.27
CA ARG A 45 17.07 4.89 -13.07
C ARG A 45 16.53 6.29 -12.84
N LEU A 46 15.22 6.44 -12.66
CA LEU A 46 14.57 7.70 -12.38
C LEU A 46 14.90 8.18 -10.97
N SER A 47 14.89 7.29 -9.96
CA SER A 47 15.28 7.62 -8.58
C SER A 47 16.73 8.10 -8.46
N LYS A 48 17.65 7.58 -9.29
CA LYS A 48 19.04 8.07 -9.36
C LYS A 48 19.18 9.46 -9.96
N LYS A 49 18.20 9.92 -10.73
CA LYS A 49 18.22 11.25 -11.34
C LYS A 49 17.48 12.21 -10.40
N ALA A 50 18.19 13.17 -9.82
CA ALA A 50 17.65 14.15 -8.88
C ALA A 50 16.45 14.99 -9.40
N CYS A 51 16.16 14.92 -10.71
CA CYS A 51 15.04 15.62 -11.34
C CYS A 51 13.69 14.86 -11.21
N TYR A 52 13.69 13.54 -10.97
CA TYR A 52 12.45 12.76 -10.91
C TYR A 52 12.20 12.25 -9.49
N ALA A 53 11.34 12.95 -8.76
CA ALA A 53 10.82 12.48 -7.49
C ALA A 53 9.82 11.33 -7.74
N ILE A 54 10.29 10.08 -7.66
CA ILE A 54 9.42 8.90 -7.80
C ILE A 54 8.59 8.76 -6.50
N PRO A 55 7.25 8.81 -6.57
CA PRO A 55 6.40 8.59 -5.40
C PRO A 55 6.48 7.13 -4.93
N GLU A 56 6.38 6.94 -3.61
CA GLU A 56 6.45 5.63 -2.95
C GLU A 56 5.48 4.61 -3.58
N PRO A 57 5.79 3.30 -3.54
CA PRO A 57 4.87 2.26 -3.96
C PRO A 57 3.50 2.38 -3.28
N SER A 58 2.43 2.32 -4.07
CA SER A 58 1.06 2.36 -3.54
C SER A 58 0.70 1.13 -2.70
N ILE A 59 1.50 0.06 -2.79
CA ILE A 59 1.33 -1.18 -2.06
C ILE A 59 2.22 -1.09 -0.81
N SER A 60 1.72 -0.39 0.19
CA SER A 60 2.28 -0.41 1.53
C SER A 60 2.18 -1.82 2.12
N SER A 61 3.13 -2.69 1.81
CA SER A 61 3.36 -3.91 2.56
C SER A 61 4.67 -3.79 3.34
N VAL A 62 4.74 -2.77 4.20
CA VAL A 62 5.35 -2.77 5.55
C VAL A 62 5.14 -1.38 6.16
N PRO A 63 4.40 -1.22 7.26
CA PRO A 63 4.43 0.03 8.02
C PRO A 63 5.73 0.05 8.81
N ASN A 64 6.83 0.47 8.18
CA ASN A 64 8.02 0.90 8.92
C ASN A 64 8.09 2.42 8.96
N SER A 65 6.98 3.04 9.34
CA SER A 65 6.93 4.34 9.95
C SER A 65 5.68 4.35 10.81
N ARG A 66 5.87 4.45 12.13
CA ARG A 66 4.81 4.51 13.13
C ARG A 66 3.67 5.42 12.63
N PRO A 67 2.46 4.91 12.38
CA PRO A 67 1.33 5.80 12.39
C PRO A 67 1.22 6.30 13.82
N ALA A 68 1.12 7.62 14.01
CA ALA A 68 0.57 8.16 15.25
C ALA A 68 -0.86 7.61 15.35
N GLN A 69 -0.99 6.43 15.94
CA GLN A 69 -2.29 5.93 16.39
C GLN A 69 -2.71 6.92 17.47
N GLU A 70 -3.63 7.81 17.14
CA GLU A 70 -4.36 8.56 18.16
C GLU A 70 -5.19 7.52 18.91
N ILE A 71 -4.60 6.96 19.97
CA ILE A 71 -5.23 5.95 20.80
C ILE A 71 -6.28 6.68 21.62
N VAL A 72 -7.53 6.67 21.14
CA VAL A 72 -8.68 6.93 22.00
C VAL A 72 -8.76 5.77 22.97
N ARG A 73 -8.50 6.06 24.25
CA ARG A 73 -8.70 5.11 25.35
C ARG A 73 -10.20 4.82 25.44
N VAL A 74 -10.64 3.73 24.82
CA VAL A 74 -11.96 3.17 25.06
C VAL A 74 -11.86 2.47 26.41
N ASP A 75 -12.52 3.01 27.42
CA ASP A 75 -12.72 2.35 28.71
C ASP A 75 -13.71 1.20 28.43
N ILE A 76 -13.17 0.00 28.19
CA ILE A 76 -13.98 -1.21 28.13
C ILE A 76 -14.40 -1.48 29.57
N LEU A 77 -15.55 -0.95 29.94
CA LEU A 77 -16.26 -1.41 31.14
C LEU A 77 -16.47 -2.91 30.94
N SER A 78 -15.69 -3.72 31.66
CA SER A 78 -15.94 -5.14 31.80
C SER A 78 -17.30 -5.29 32.45
N GLU A 79 -18.34 -5.53 31.64
CA GLU A 79 -19.58 -6.08 32.14
C GLU A 79 -19.28 -7.51 32.61
N ASP A 80 -19.14 -7.65 33.92
CA ASP A 80 -19.16 -8.91 34.65
C ASP A 80 -20.30 -9.81 34.13
N PRO A 81 -20.01 -10.98 33.53
CA PRO A 81 -21.03 -12.00 33.41
C PRO A 81 -21.12 -12.70 34.78
N LEU A 82 -21.80 -12.04 35.72
CA LEU A 82 -22.18 -12.64 36.99
C LEU A 82 -23.05 -13.86 36.69
N ARG A 83 -22.44 -15.01 36.89
CA ARG A 83 -23.02 -16.33 36.80
C ARG A 83 -24.36 -16.39 37.55
N LYS A 84 -25.35 -16.88 36.79
CA LYS A 84 -26.37 -17.85 37.18
C LYS A 84 -27.52 -17.33 38.07
N SER A 85 -28.66 -17.22 37.41
CA SER A 85 -30.01 -17.23 37.97
C SER A 85 -30.25 -18.45 38.88
N ALA A 86 -30.49 -18.14 40.16
CA ALA A 86 -31.61 -18.51 41.04
C ALA A 86 -32.05 -20.00 41.20
N PRO A 87 -32.84 -20.36 42.25
CA PRO A 87 -33.25 -19.60 43.44
C PRO A 87 -32.85 -20.27 44.77
N GLN A 88 -32.92 -19.50 45.84
CA GLN A 88 -32.94 -19.99 47.21
C GLN A 88 -34.41 -20.14 47.59
N GLU A 89 -34.85 -21.34 47.95
CA GLU A 89 -36.08 -21.52 48.72
C GLU A 89 -35.68 -21.89 50.15
N ASN A 90 -36.33 -21.19 51.06
CA ASN A 90 -36.14 -21.12 52.48
C ASN A 90 -37.19 -22.01 53.15
N THR A 91 -36.77 -22.99 53.95
CA THR A 91 -37.33 -23.43 55.25
C THR A 91 -36.61 -24.69 55.71
#